data_AF-A0A924UD09-F1
#
_entry.id   AF-A0A924UD09-F1
#
_cell.length_a   1.000
_cell.length_b   1.000
_cell.length_c   1.000
_cell.angle_alpha   90.00
_cell.angle_beta   90.00
_cell.angle_gamma   90.00
#
_symmetry.space_group_name_H-M   'P 1'
#
loop_
_entity.id
_entity.type
_entity.pdbx_description
1 polymer ?
#
loop_
_entity_poly.entity_id
_entity_poly.type
_entity_poly.pdbx_seq_one_letter_code
_entity_poly.pdbx_strand_id
1 'polypeptide(L)'
;GGITVPVAHMAALNENTVWTWNAIGKRKGAWALDVAAPEATEGFLLDHLISELQPEKGDGHRYSNSDPITGQAAWFDLRVRIENVGPKPGSEPNLPALPRAVPQGTTR
;
A
#
# COMPACT_ATOMS: atom_id res chain seq x y z
N GLY A 1 -9.10 -3.93 2.86
CA GLY A 1 -8.31 -4.28 4.06
C GLY A 1 -8.21 -3.07 4.96
N GLY A 2 -7.13 -2.97 5.73
CA GLY A 2 -6.85 -1.82 6.58
C GLY A 2 -5.34 -1.69 6.81
N ILE A 3 -4.87 -0.46 7.00
CA ILE A 3 -3.48 -0.15 7.36
C ILE A 3 -3.47 0.90 8.47
N THR A 4 -2.43 0.89 9.28
CA THR A 4 -2.14 1.95 10.23
C THR A 4 -0.90 2.68 9.74
N VAL A 5 -0.99 3.98 9.48
CA VAL A 5 0.11 4.77 8.93
C VAL A 5 0.17 6.16 9.57
N PRO A 6 1.33 6.81 9.60
CA PRO A 6 1.41 8.24 9.89
C PRO A 6 0.58 9.04 8.90
N VAL A 7 -0.15 10.03 9.41
CA VAL A 7 -0.94 10.96 8.60
C VAL A 7 -0.58 12.38 8.99
N ALA A 8 -0.64 13.29 8.02
CA ALA A 8 -0.42 14.72 8.24
C ALA A 8 -1.51 15.52 7.53
N HIS A 9 -1.90 16.65 8.13
CA HIS A 9 -2.82 17.57 7.50
C HIS A 9 -2.14 18.34 6.36
N MET A 10 -2.80 18.41 5.19
CA MET A 10 -2.31 19.14 4.02
C MET A 10 -3.41 20.07 3.49
N ALA A 11 -3.30 21.36 3.81
CA ALA A 11 -4.37 22.35 3.54
C ALA A 11 -4.67 22.58 2.04
N ALA A 12 -3.75 22.20 1.15
CA ALA A 12 -3.92 22.36 -0.30
C ALA A 12 -4.67 21.19 -0.97
N LEU A 13 -5.05 20.14 -0.23
CA LEU A 13 -5.84 19.04 -0.77
C LEU A 13 -7.31 19.45 -0.90
N ASN A 14 -7.97 18.92 -1.94
CA ASN A 14 -9.42 19.00 -2.05
C ASN A 14 -10.09 18.35 -0.84
N GLU A 15 -11.26 18.86 -0.47
CA GLU A 15 -12.07 18.26 0.60
C GLU A 15 -12.35 16.78 0.28
N ASN A 16 -12.32 15.92 1.30
CA ASN A 16 -12.53 14.47 1.20
C ASN A 16 -11.51 13.73 0.31
N THR A 17 -10.36 14.32 0.02
CA THR A 17 -9.28 13.68 -0.73
C THR A 17 -8.14 13.32 0.20
N VAL A 18 -7.71 12.06 0.15
CA VAL A 18 -6.48 11.60 0.77
C VAL A 18 -5.43 11.50 -0.31
N TRP A 19 -4.25 12.02 -0.03
CA TRP A 19 -3.11 11.88 -0.94
C TRP A 19 -1.95 11.20 -0.24
N THR A 20 -1.32 10.29 -0.96
CA THR A 20 -0.07 9.67 -0.58
C THR A 20 0.85 9.73 -1.79
N TRP A 21 2.14 9.90 -1.55
CA TRP A 21 3.12 9.50 -2.55
C TRP A 21 2.92 8.00 -2.84
N ASN A 22 3.20 7.55 -4.07
CA ASN A 22 3.23 6.12 -4.35
C ASN A 22 4.31 5.48 -3.47
N ALA A 23 3.86 5.01 -2.32
CA ALA A 23 4.66 4.61 -1.20
C ALA A 23 5.55 3.46 -1.67
N ILE A 24 6.86 3.68 -1.72
CA ILE A 24 7.87 2.64 -1.99
C ILE A 24 7.99 1.74 -0.75
N GLY A 25 6.88 1.46 -0.06
CA GLY A 25 6.85 0.42 0.95
C GLY A 25 7.21 -0.90 0.29
N LYS A 26 8.18 -1.62 0.84
CA LYS A 26 8.53 -2.97 0.41
C LYS A 26 8.55 -3.86 1.64
N ARG A 27 7.97 -5.05 1.50
CA ARG A 27 8.12 -6.07 2.53
C ARG A 27 9.61 -6.39 2.70
N LYS A 28 10.07 -6.57 3.95
CA LYS A 28 11.47 -6.94 4.25
C LYS A 28 11.92 -8.14 3.39
N GLY A 29 13.07 -8.02 2.74
CA GLY A 29 13.62 -9.04 1.84
C GLY A 29 13.01 -9.08 0.44
N ALA A 30 12.00 -8.25 0.14
CA ALA A 30 11.52 -8.08 -1.23
C ALA A 30 12.56 -7.33 -2.07
N TRP A 31 12.54 -7.60 -3.38
CA TRP A 31 13.32 -6.86 -4.38
C TRP A 31 14.85 -6.90 -4.13
N ALA A 32 15.33 -7.94 -3.45
CA ALA A 32 16.72 -8.09 -3.02
C ALA A 32 17.26 -6.93 -2.17
N LEU A 33 16.38 -6.10 -1.62
CA LEU A 33 16.74 -5.03 -0.69
C LEU A 33 17.19 -5.61 0.65
N ASP A 34 18.00 -4.83 1.36
CA ASP A 34 18.35 -5.14 2.74
C ASP A 34 17.09 -5.14 3.62
N VAL A 35 17.06 -6.01 4.63
CA VAL A 35 15.92 -6.10 5.56
C VAL A 35 15.74 -4.83 6.42
N ALA A 36 16.79 -4.00 6.51
CA ALA A 36 16.79 -2.70 7.16
C ALA A 36 16.66 -1.52 6.17
N ALA A 37 16.38 -1.77 4.89
CA ALA A 37 16.20 -0.70 3.91
C ALA A 37 15.02 0.23 4.30
N PRO A 38 15.11 1.56 4.06
CA PRO A 38 14.05 2.52 4.39
C PRO A 38 12.68 2.16 3.81
N GLU A 39 12.66 1.55 2.62
CA GLU A 39 11.45 1.01 1.99
C GLU A 39 10.71 0.01 2.89
N ALA A 40 11.43 -0.70 3.76
CA ALA A 40 10.89 -1.73 4.64
C ALA A 40 10.75 -1.31 6.11
N THR A 41 11.32 -0.18 6.50
CA THR A 41 11.31 0.31 7.90
C THR A 41 10.54 1.61 8.08
N GLU A 42 10.55 2.49 7.06
CA GLU A 42 9.88 3.79 7.07
C GLU A 42 8.67 3.82 6.12
N GLY A 43 8.75 3.06 5.01
CA GLY A 43 7.64 2.90 4.06
C GLY A 43 6.51 2.02 4.59
N PHE A 44 5.36 2.07 3.91
CA PHE A 44 4.21 1.20 4.20
C PHE A 44 3.59 0.65 2.92
N LEU A 45 2.97 -0.52 3.05
CA LEU A 45 2.34 -1.23 1.93
C LEU A 45 0.90 -0.74 1.73
N LEU A 46 0.68 0.05 0.68
CA LEU A 46 -0.66 0.56 0.32
C LEU A 46 -1.57 -0.53 -0.23
N ASP A 47 -1.00 -1.57 -0.86
CA ASP A 47 -1.71 -2.64 -1.57
C ASP A 47 -2.79 -3.32 -0.71
N HIS A 48 -2.63 -3.34 0.62
CA HIS A 48 -3.64 -3.89 1.55
C HIS A 48 -4.97 -3.11 1.59
N LEU A 49 -4.98 -1.87 1.09
CA LEU A 49 -6.20 -1.07 0.92
C LEU A 49 -6.85 -1.30 -0.45
N ILE A 50 -6.07 -1.68 -1.46
CA ILE A 50 -6.53 -1.74 -2.84
C ILE A 50 -7.19 -3.10 -3.08
N SER A 51 -8.47 -3.06 -3.45
CA SER A 51 -9.23 -4.26 -3.82
C SER A 51 -9.00 -4.58 -5.30
N GLU A 52 -8.84 -5.87 -5.62
CA GLU A 52 -8.84 -6.40 -7.00
C GLU A 52 -10.19 -6.24 -7.70
N LEU A 53 -11.25 -6.00 -6.95
CA LEU A 53 -12.62 -5.93 -7.44
C LEU A 53 -13.26 -4.59 -7.09
N GLN A 54 -14.03 -4.06 -8.01
CA GLN A 54 -14.85 -2.87 -7.80
C GLN A 54 -15.95 -3.14 -6.75
N PRO A 55 -16.52 -2.08 -6.14
CA PRO A 55 -17.70 -2.21 -5.30
C PRO A 55 -18.83 -2.94 -6.03
N GLU A 56 -19.60 -3.73 -5.28
CA GLU A 56 -20.76 -4.45 -5.84
C GLU A 56 -21.80 -3.44 -6.35
N LYS A 57 -22.31 -3.69 -7.57
CA LYS A 57 -23.28 -2.82 -8.25
C LYS A 57 -24.73 -3.34 -8.19
N GLY A 58 -24.95 -4.52 -7.62
CA GLY A 58 -26.28 -5.14 -7.50
C GLY A 58 -26.80 -5.81 -8.79
N ASP A 59 -26.00 -5.89 -9.85
CA ASP A 59 -26.33 -6.52 -11.14
C ASP A 59 -25.92 -8.01 -11.22
N GLY A 60 -25.49 -8.58 -10.09
CA GLY A 60 -25.01 -9.96 -9.98
C GLY A 60 -23.60 -10.20 -10.54
N HIS A 61 -22.93 -9.18 -11.07
CA HIS A 61 -21.58 -9.31 -11.62
C HIS A 61 -20.51 -8.77 -10.66
N ARG A 62 -19.31 -9.35 -10.72
CA ARG A 62 -18.12 -8.84 -10.02
C ARG A 62 -17.12 -8.33 -11.03
N TYR A 63 -16.85 -7.04 -10.99
CA TYR A 63 -15.96 -6.36 -11.94
C TYR A 63 -14.55 -6.25 -11.39
N SER A 64 -13.55 -6.50 -12.24
CA SER A 64 -12.14 -6.23 -11.94
C SER A 64 -11.92 -4.73 -11.70
N ASN A 65 -11.10 -4.40 -10.71
CA ASN A 65 -10.59 -3.05 -10.47
C ASN A 65 -9.29 -2.84 -11.27
N SER A 66 -9.42 -2.99 -12.57
CA SER A 66 -8.35 -2.81 -13.54
C SER A 66 -8.88 -2.00 -14.72
N ASP A 67 -7.98 -1.40 -15.48
CA ASP A 67 -8.34 -0.75 -16.72
C ASP A 67 -9.04 -1.76 -17.65
N PRO A 68 -10.25 -1.45 -18.16
CA PRO A 68 -11.07 -2.42 -18.89
C PRO A 68 -10.55 -2.71 -20.31
N ILE A 69 -9.59 -1.93 -20.81
CA ILE A 69 -9.04 -2.08 -22.16
C ILE A 69 -7.74 -2.89 -22.11
N THR A 70 -6.86 -2.55 -21.17
CA THR A 70 -5.49 -3.07 -21.08
C THR A 70 -5.33 -4.14 -20.01
N GLY A 71 -6.25 -4.21 -19.05
CA GLY A 71 -6.14 -5.10 -17.88
C GLY A 71 -5.10 -4.63 -16.86
N GLN A 72 -4.49 -3.45 -17.02
CA GLN A 72 -3.54 -2.93 -16.06
C GLN A 72 -4.23 -2.63 -14.73
N ALA A 73 -3.57 -2.97 -13.62
CA ALA A 73 -4.05 -2.63 -12.29
C ALA A 73 -4.28 -1.10 -12.23
N ALA A 74 -5.50 -0.71 -11.93
CA ALA A 74 -5.89 0.68 -11.98
C ALA A 74 -6.70 1.02 -10.75
N TRP A 75 -6.23 2.01 -9.99
CA TRP A 75 -6.76 2.34 -8.67
C TRP A 75 -7.85 3.40 -8.75
N PHE A 76 -8.79 3.24 -9.69
CA PHE A 76 -9.73 4.30 -10.09
C PHE A 76 -10.80 4.62 -9.04
N ASP A 77 -11.20 3.65 -8.19
CA ASP A 77 -12.31 3.84 -7.25
C ASP A 77 -12.00 3.28 -5.84
N LEU A 78 -10.88 3.74 -5.25
CA LEU A 78 -10.56 3.44 -3.87
C LEU A 78 -11.19 4.47 -2.93
N ARG A 79 -12.11 4.02 -2.07
CA ARG A 79 -12.62 4.79 -0.94
C ARG A 79 -12.09 4.24 0.37
N VAL A 80 -11.70 5.14 1.26
CA VAL A 80 -11.16 4.80 2.58
C VAL A 80 -11.94 5.50 3.69
N ARG A 81 -11.93 4.90 4.87
CA ARG A 81 -12.33 5.56 6.13
C ARG A 81 -11.08 5.71 6.98
N ILE A 82 -10.88 6.90 7.53
CA ILE A 82 -9.77 7.19 8.44
C ILE A 82 -10.30 7.19 9.87
N GLU A 83 -9.54 6.59 10.77
CA GLU A 83 -9.79 6.57 12.21
C GLU A 83 -8.49 6.88 12.95
N ASN A 84 -8.55 7.71 13.99
CA ASN A 84 -7.38 7.97 14.83
C ASN A 84 -7.19 6.83 15.83
N VAL A 85 -6.05 6.15 15.74
CA VAL A 85 -5.70 4.99 16.57
C VAL A 85 -4.62 5.30 17.62
N GLY A 86 -4.32 6.58 17.83
CA GLY A 86 -3.26 7.05 18.73
C GLY A 86 -1.84 6.80 18.19
N PRO A 87 -0.80 7.14 18.98
CA PRO A 87 0.59 6.93 18.59
C PRO A 87 0.92 5.45 18.41
N LYS A 88 1.70 5.15 17.38
CA LYS A 88 2.20 3.81 17.06
C LYS A 88 3.70 3.83 16.80
N PRO A 89 4.43 2.75 17.10
CA PRO A 89 5.88 2.67 16.86
C PRO A 89 6.25 2.64 15.37
N GLY A 90 5.29 2.33 14.48
CA GLY A 90 5.48 2.30 13.04
C GLY A 90 4.19 1.89 12.33
N SER A 91 4.27 1.76 11.01
CA SER A 91 3.13 1.38 10.18
C SER A 91 2.78 -0.12 10.32
N GLU A 92 1.49 -0.44 10.15
CA GLU A 92 0.94 -1.80 10.20
C GLU A 92 0.16 -2.11 8.91
N PRO A 93 0.15 -3.37 8.42
CA PRO A 93 0.72 -4.57 9.05
C PRO A 93 2.24 -4.68 8.87
N ASN A 94 2.93 -5.16 9.90
CA ASN A 94 4.36 -5.50 9.81
C ASN A 94 4.50 -7.00 9.52
N LEU A 95 4.80 -7.33 8.27
CA LEU A 95 4.90 -8.72 7.82
C LEU A 95 6.32 -9.29 8.08
N PRO A 96 6.45 -10.59 8.38
CA PRO A 96 7.75 -11.24 8.48
C PRO A 96 8.56 -11.08 7.20
N ALA A 97 9.90 -11.06 7.30
CA ALA A 97 10.76 -10.99 6.13
C ALA A 97 10.50 -12.16 5.17
N LEU A 98 10.52 -11.86 3.87
CA LEU A 98 10.49 -12.89 2.83
C LEU A 98 11.84 -13.63 2.79
N PRO A 99 11.82 -14.95 2.49
CA PRO A 99 13.04 -15.67 2.17
C PRO A 99 13.78 -15.00 1.02
N ARG A 100 15.10 -14.94 1.13
CA ARG A 100 15.93 -14.32 0.11
C ARG A 100 16.03 -15.25 -1.10
N ALA A 101 15.58 -14.77 -2.26
CA ALA A 101 15.69 -15.53 -3.51
C ALA A 101 17.10 -15.46 -4.12
N VAL A 102 17.86 -14.40 -3.80
CA VAL A 102 19.22 -14.16 -4.32
C VAL A 102 20.19 -13.81 -3.18
N PRO A 103 21.49 -14.13 -3.30
CA PRO A 103 22.48 -13.77 -2.29
C PRO A 103 22.55 -12.27 -2.00
N GLN A 104 23.12 -11.90 -0.86
CA GLN A 104 23.43 -10.49 -0.59
C GLN A 104 24.47 -9.99 -1.56
N GLY A 105 24.20 -8.84 -2.17
CA GLY A 105 25.24 -8.10 -2.86
C GLY A 105 26.37 -7.81 -1.87
N THR A 106 27.57 -8.29 -2.18
CA THR A 106 28.77 -7.88 -1.48
C THR A 106 29.15 -6.49 -1.97
N THR A 107 29.58 -5.61 -1.07
CA THR A 107 30.09 -4.29 -1.45
C THR A 107 31.20 -4.45 -2.50
N ARG A 108 31.17 -3.60 -3.53
CA ARG A 108 32.23 -3.51 -4.54
C ARG A 108 33.37 -2.65 -4.01
#